data_AF-A0A928N9W8-F1
#
_entry.id   AF-A0A928N9W8-F1
#
_cell.length_a   1.000
_cell.length_b   1.000
_cell.length_c   1.000
_cell.angle_alpha   90.00
_cell.angle_beta   90.00
_cell.angle_gamma   90.00
#
_symmetry.space_group_name_H-M   'P 1'
#
loop_
_entity.id
_entity.type
_entity.pdbx_description
1 polymer ?
#
loop_
_entity_poly.entity_id
_entity_poly.type
_entity_poly.pdbx_seq_one_letter_code
_entity_poly.pdbx_strand_id
1 'polypeptide(L)'
;MARKMKTMDGNNAAAWASYAFTDVAAIYPITPSSVMAEVTDEWAVDKKNNIFGQPVKVVEMQSEAGAAGAVHGSLAAGALTTTYTASQGLLLMIPNMYKMAGELLPSVIHVSARCVASHALNIFGDHSDVMACRQTGYAMLCSNSTQEVMDLGAIAHLSAIKGKVPFLHFFDGFRTSHEIDKIEVWDYEDLKEMIDMDAVKEFRNNALNPERPVLRGSAQNPDIFFQNREACNTYYNNVPAVVEEYMQKVNEKIGTDYHLVNYYGAPDADKVLVAMGSICETIEETIDYLNANGEKVGLIKVRLYRPFPVDAFLAAVPATCKKIAVLDRTKEPGSIGEPLYLDVCACYNGKTDVPMIIGGRYGLGSKDTVPADIIAAYRNLDAAEPVKGFTLAIEDDVTNLSLPRVENPDTSAEGNTACKFWGLGSDGTVGANKNSIKIIGDHTDLYAQAYFSYDSKKSGGITVSHLRFGKKPIKSTYLINKANFVACHNPSYVDKYDMVEDLVPGGSFLLNCAWDIDELSARLPGKMKRYIAENNISLYTIDAIGIARNLGLGNKTSIVLQSAFFKLAAV
;
A
#
# COMPACT_ATOMS: atom_id res chain seq x y z
N MET A 1 3.65 -17.27 -21.11
CA MET A 1 2.23 -16.97 -21.40
C MET A 1 1.88 -15.70 -20.65
N ALA A 2 0.93 -14.88 -21.13
CA ALA A 2 0.51 -13.69 -20.40
C ALA A 2 -0.13 -14.10 -19.05
N ARG A 3 0.20 -13.39 -17.97
CA ARG A 3 -0.36 -13.66 -16.65
C ARG A 3 -1.85 -13.36 -16.63
N LYS A 4 -2.59 -14.04 -15.76
CA LYS A 4 -4.03 -13.83 -15.65
C LYS A 4 -4.30 -12.48 -14.98
N MET A 5 -5.13 -11.64 -15.59
CA MET A 5 -5.64 -10.44 -14.95
C MET A 5 -6.73 -10.78 -13.93
N LYS A 6 -6.72 -10.12 -12.78
CA LYS A 6 -7.78 -10.23 -11.77
C LYS A 6 -7.91 -8.92 -10.99
N THR A 7 -9.16 -8.54 -10.73
CA THR A 7 -9.48 -7.37 -9.92
C THR A 7 -9.50 -7.73 -8.43
N MET A 8 -8.49 -7.30 -7.66
CA MET A 8 -8.34 -7.62 -6.23
C MET A 8 -7.63 -6.51 -5.44
N ASP A 9 -7.63 -6.60 -4.11
CA ASP A 9 -6.89 -5.68 -3.25
C ASP A 9 -5.49 -6.18 -2.86
N GLY A 10 -4.69 -5.29 -2.27
CA GLY A 10 -3.34 -5.63 -1.80
C GLY A 10 -3.30 -6.77 -0.79
N ASN A 11 -4.29 -6.89 0.11
CA ASN A 11 -4.35 -8.03 1.03
C ASN A 11 -4.52 -9.37 0.28
N ASN A 12 -5.42 -9.42 -0.71
CA ASN A 12 -5.60 -10.61 -1.54
C ASN A 12 -4.33 -10.93 -2.35
N ALA A 13 -3.64 -9.90 -2.87
CA ALA A 13 -2.40 -10.07 -3.61
C ALA A 13 -1.27 -10.64 -2.72
N ALA A 14 -1.10 -10.10 -1.50
CA ALA A 14 -0.11 -10.59 -0.53
C ALA A 14 -0.40 -12.02 -0.09
N ALA A 15 -1.66 -12.33 0.20
CA ALA A 15 -2.07 -13.69 0.55
C ALA A 15 -1.82 -14.67 -0.61
N TRP A 16 -2.10 -14.27 -1.85
CA TRP A 16 -1.85 -15.10 -3.04
C TRP A 16 -0.37 -15.42 -3.19
N ALA A 17 0.48 -14.39 -3.13
CA ALA A 17 1.93 -14.56 -3.20
C ALA A 17 2.47 -15.41 -2.04
N SER A 18 1.95 -15.22 -0.83
CA SER A 18 2.38 -15.94 0.37
C SER A 18 1.95 -17.41 0.39
N TYR A 19 0.71 -17.70 0.01
CA TYR A 19 0.13 -19.04 0.06
C TYR A 19 0.94 -20.05 -0.77
N ALA A 20 1.50 -19.62 -1.90
CA ALA A 20 2.32 -20.44 -2.77
C ALA A 20 3.50 -21.11 -2.05
N PHE A 21 4.16 -20.41 -1.13
CA PHE A 21 5.41 -20.84 -0.48
C PHE A 21 5.23 -21.36 0.95
N THR A 22 3.99 -21.46 1.44
CA THR A 22 3.69 -21.63 2.86
C THR A 22 3.22 -23.05 3.16
N ASP A 23 3.83 -23.72 4.14
CA ASP A 23 3.32 -24.97 4.72
C ASP A 23 2.36 -24.67 5.89
N VAL A 24 2.69 -23.69 6.74
CA VAL A 24 1.91 -23.31 7.94
C VAL A 24 1.72 -21.79 7.99
N ALA A 25 0.54 -21.32 8.38
CA ALA A 25 0.28 -19.92 8.69
C ALA A 25 -0.23 -19.80 10.13
N ALA A 26 0.58 -19.22 11.03
CA ALA A 26 0.15 -18.93 12.39
C ALA A 26 -0.32 -17.47 12.46
N ILE A 27 -1.57 -17.24 12.82
CA ILE A 27 -2.25 -15.95 12.62
C ILE A 27 -2.91 -15.41 13.89
N TYR A 28 -3.20 -14.12 13.87
CA TYR A 28 -4.11 -13.45 14.81
C TYR A 28 -4.73 -12.23 14.10
N PRO A 29 -6.04 -11.97 14.25
CA PRO A 29 -6.71 -10.92 13.50
C PRO A 29 -6.38 -9.52 14.02
N ILE A 30 -5.86 -8.66 13.14
CA ILE A 30 -5.69 -7.23 13.40
C ILE A 30 -5.87 -6.42 12.11
N THR A 31 -6.77 -5.43 12.15
CA THR A 31 -7.00 -4.50 11.02
C THR A 31 -5.73 -3.70 10.71
N PRO A 32 -5.38 -3.45 9.43
CA PRO A 32 -6.05 -3.88 8.20
C PRO A 32 -5.52 -5.20 7.61
N SER A 33 -4.80 -6.02 8.38
CA SER A 33 -4.17 -7.25 7.89
C SER A 33 -5.07 -8.49 7.90
N SER A 34 -6.17 -8.48 8.67
CA SER A 34 -7.03 -9.67 8.88
C SER A 34 -7.48 -10.36 7.59
N VAL A 35 -7.77 -9.60 6.53
CA VAL A 35 -8.21 -10.14 5.23
C VAL A 35 -7.21 -11.15 4.65
N MET A 36 -5.89 -10.93 4.83
CA MET A 36 -4.88 -11.89 4.36
C MET A 36 -5.04 -13.26 5.03
N ALA A 37 -5.33 -13.25 6.33
CA ALA A 37 -5.52 -14.47 7.11
C ALA A 37 -6.82 -15.17 6.75
N GLU A 38 -7.91 -14.40 6.59
CA GLU A 38 -9.23 -14.87 6.20
C GLU A 38 -9.19 -15.58 4.84
N VAL A 39 -8.64 -14.95 3.80
CA VAL A 39 -8.59 -15.58 2.46
C VAL A 39 -7.61 -16.76 2.40
N THR A 40 -6.55 -16.75 3.22
CA THR A 40 -5.65 -17.91 3.36
C THR A 40 -6.40 -19.11 3.95
N ASP A 41 -7.23 -18.87 4.98
CA ASP A 41 -8.05 -19.91 5.60
C ASP A 41 -9.12 -20.43 4.64
N GLU A 42 -9.83 -19.54 3.94
CA GLU A 42 -10.80 -19.92 2.90
C GLU A 42 -10.17 -20.83 1.84
N TRP A 43 -9.00 -20.48 1.31
CA TRP A 43 -8.31 -21.31 0.31
C TRP A 43 -7.81 -22.64 0.87
N ALA A 44 -7.41 -22.70 2.15
CA ALA A 44 -7.04 -23.94 2.81
C ALA A 44 -8.25 -24.88 3.00
N VAL A 45 -9.42 -24.34 3.38
CA VAL A 45 -10.68 -25.08 3.47
C VAL A 45 -11.10 -25.62 2.10
N ASP A 46 -10.93 -24.82 1.05
CA ASP A 46 -11.17 -25.20 -0.34
C ASP A 46 -10.12 -26.19 -0.91
N LYS A 47 -9.13 -26.60 -0.09
CA LYS A 47 -8.05 -27.52 -0.46
C LYS A 47 -7.22 -27.04 -1.65
N LYS A 48 -7.04 -25.73 -1.80
CA LYS A 48 -6.08 -25.17 -2.75
C LYS A 48 -4.68 -25.65 -2.36
N ASN A 49 -3.92 -26.16 -3.30
CA ASN A 49 -2.54 -26.58 -3.03
C ASN A 49 -1.58 -25.41 -3.16
N ASN A 50 -0.59 -25.36 -2.27
CA ASN A 50 0.64 -24.59 -2.44
C ASN A 50 1.55 -25.26 -3.49
N ILE A 51 2.74 -24.70 -3.75
CA ILE A 51 3.68 -25.26 -4.76
C ILE A 51 4.26 -26.63 -4.35
N PHE A 52 4.12 -27.01 -3.08
CA PHE A 52 4.54 -28.30 -2.55
C PHE A 52 3.44 -29.38 -2.61
N GLY A 53 2.28 -29.04 -3.20
CA GLY A 53 1.19 -30.00 -3.45
C GLY A 53 0.30 -30.26 -2.24
N GLN A 54 0.27 -29.34 -1.26
CA GLN A 54 -0.56 -29.48 -0.06
C GLN A 54 -1.29 -28.18 0.30
N PRO A 55 -2.47 -28.24 0.95
CA PRO A 55 -3.11 -27.06 1.51
C PRO A 55 -2.31 -26.48 2.67
N VAL A 56 -2.32 -25.16 2.81
CA VAL A 56 -1.71 -24.46 3.96
C VAL A 56 -2.42 -24.86 5.25
N LYS A 57 -1.65 -25.15 6.31
CA LYS A 57 -2.21 -25.33 7.65
C LYS A 57 -2.33 -23.98 8.37
N VAL A 58 -3.55 -23.48 8.53
CA VAL A 58 -3.82 -22.24 9.25
C VAL A 58 -4.07 -22.53 10.73
N VAL A 59 -3.46 -21.75 11.63
CA VAL A 59 -3.62 -21.86 13.08
C VAL A 59 -3.79 -20.48 13.69
N GLU A 60 -4.95 -20.23 14.29
CA GLU A 60 -5.20 -19.02 15.08
C GLU A 60 -4.62 -19.16 16.49
N MET A 61 -3.86 -18.17 16.93
CA MET A 61 -3.26 -18.11 18.27
C MET A 61 -4.04 -17.19 19.20
N GLN A 62 -3.63 -17.10 20.47
CA GLN A 62 -4.27 -16.22 21.46
C GLN A 62 -3.89 -14.74 21.34
N SER A 63 -2.78 -14.44 20.66
CA SER A 63 -2.26 -13.10 20.36
C SER A 63 -1.17 -13.18 19.30
N GLU A 64 -0.74 -12.05 18.76
CA GLU A 64 0.40 -11.96 17.82
C GLU A 64 1.72 -12.42 18.45
N ALA A 65 1.90 -12.25 19.77
CA ALA A 65 3.05 -12.81 20.46
C ALA A 65 3.05 -14.35 20.42
N GLY A 66 1.86 -14.96 20.59
CA GLY A 66 1.66 -16.40 20.42
C GLY A 66 1.88 -16.85 18.98
N ALA A 67 1.35 -16.09 18.01
CA ALA A 67 1.58 -16.32 16.58
C ALA A 67 3.07 -16.29 16.26
N ALA A 68 3.82 -15.27 16.69
CA ALA A 68 5.26 -15.19 16.42
C ALA A 68 6.06 -16.35 17.05
N GLY A 69 5.67 -16.80 18.25
CA GLY A 69 6.27 -18.00 18.86
C GLY A 69 5.95 -19.28 18.09
N ALA A 70 4.73 -19.42 17.59
CA ALA A 70 4.33 -20.55 16.74
C ALA A 70 5.05 -20.53 15.38
N VAL A 71 5.21 -19.36 14.75
CA VAL A 71 6.02 -19.19 13.53
C VAL A 71 7.46 -19.66 13.77
N HIS A 72 8.09 -19.15 14.84
CA HIS A 72 9.44 -19.52 15.20
C HIS A 72 9.59 -21.04 15.43
N GLY A 73 8.71 -21.65 16.21
CA GLY A 73 8.73 -23.10 16.47
C GLY A 73 8.52 -23.94 15.20
N SER A 74 7.57 -23.53 14.34
CA SER A 74 7.27 -24.20 13.08
C SER A 74 8.44 -24.15 12.09
N LEU A 75 9.08 -22.98 11.96
CA LEU A 75 10.30 -22.83 11.15
C LEU A 75 11.46 -23.66 11.70
N ALA A 76 11.68 -23.65 13.02
CA ALA A 76 12.73 -24.46 13.65
C ALA A 76 12.49 -25.97 13.47
N ALA A 77 11.23 -26.39 13.32
CA ALA A 77 10.83 -27.76 13.01
C ALA A 77 10.84 -28.10 11.50
N GLY A 78 11.20 -27.15 10.62
CA GLY A 78 11.42 -27.41 9.20
C GLY A 78 10.22 -27.18 8.27
N ALA A 79 9.17 -26.50 8.74
CA ALA A 79 8.04 -26.10 7.90
C ALA A 79 8.15 -24.62 7.49
N LEU A 80 8.02 -24.32 6.20
CA LEU A 80 8.02 -22.92 5.73
C LEU A 80 6.76 -22.24 6.26
N THR A 81 6.93 -21.20 7.07
CA THR A 81 5.85 -20.64 7.87
C THR A 81 5.78 -19.13 7.71
N THR A 82 4.56 -18.63 7.49
CA THR A 82 4.25 -17.21 7.27
C THR A 82 3.33 -16.68 8.37
N THR A 83 3.18 -15.36 8.44
CA THR A 83 2.14 -14.71 9.25
C THR A 83 1.75 -13.35 8.66
N TYR A 84 0.61 -12.83 9.12
CA TYR A 84 0.01 -11.57 8.68
C TYR A 84 -0.25 -10.71 9.92
N THR A 85 0.22 -9.46 9.91
CA THR A 85 0.04 -8.58 11.07
C THR A 85 0.14 -7.09 10.69
N ALA A 86 -0.05 -6.21 11.68
CA ALA A 86 0.08 -4.76 11.55
C ALA A 86 0.23 -4.11 12.94
N SER A 87 0.76 -2.88 13.02
CA SER A 87 0.69 -2.00 14.20
C SER A 87 1.06 -2.71 15.51
N GLN A 88 0.16 -2.69 16.49
CA GLN A 88 0.37 -3.29 17.81
C GLN A 88 0.71 -4.77 17.73
N GLY A 89 0.12 -5.49 16.79
CA GLY A 89 0.38 -6.91 16.57
C GLY A 89 1.83 -7.15 16.19
N LEU A 90 2.36 -6.33 15.27
CA LEU A 90 3.76 -6.41 14.86
C LEU A 90 4.71 -6.12 16.05
N LEU A 91 4.37 -5.15 16.90
CA LEU A 91 5.17 -4.85 18.10
C LEU A 91 5.27 -6.04 19.05
N LEU A 92 4.20 -6.82 19.19
CA LEU A 92 4.19 -8.04 19.99
C LEU A 92 5.04 -9.18 19.39
N MET A 93 5.33 -9.13 18.09
CA MET A 93 6.19 -10.10 17.42
C MET A 93 7.69 -9.78 17.57
N ILE A 94 8.07 -8.54 17.88
CA ILE A 94 9.47 -8.07 17.94
C ILE A 94 10.41 -9.03 18.70
N PRO A 95 10.07 -9.55 19.90
CA PRO A 95 10.97 -10.46 20.61
C PRO A 95 11.31 -11.73 19.82
N ASN A 96 10.33 -12.31 19.13
CA ASN A 96 10.54 -13.50 18.30
C ASN A 96 11.20 -13.14 16.94
N MET A 97 11.03 -11.92 16.44
CA MET A 97 11.75 -11.47 15.23
C MET A 97 13.27 -11.55 15.45
N TYR A 98 13.79 -11.07 16.59
CA TYR A 98 15.22 -11.22 16.91
C TYR A 98 15.68 -12.67 16.94
N LYS A 99 14.84 -13.58 17.46
CA LYS A 99 15.14 -15.01 17.50
C LYS A 99 15.18 -15.62 16.10
N MET A 100 14.16 -15.38 15.28
CA MET A 100 14.11 -15.90 13.91
C MET A 100 15.25 -15.36 13.04
N ALA A 101 15.59 -14.09 13.17
CA ALA A 101 16.71 -13.48 12.44
C ALA A 101 18.07 -13.97 12.96
N GLY A 102 18.24 -14.11 14.27
CA GLY A 102 19.46 -14.62 14.89
C GLY A 102 19.71 -16.11 14.60
N GLU A 103 18.66 -16.88 14.34
CA GLU A 103 18.73 -18.29 13.96
C GLU A 103 18.70 -18.51 12.43
N LEU A 104 18.70 -17.43 11.64
CA LEU A 104 18.71 -17.46 10.17
C LEU A 104 17.59 -18.34 9.58
N LEU A 105 16.37 -18.12 10.08
CA LEU A 105 15.18 -18.84 9.63
C LEU A 105 14.49 -18.08 8.47
N PRO A 106 14.08 -18.77 7.39
CA PRO A 106 13.48 -18.15 6.21
C PRO A 106 11.99 -17.80 6.44
N SER A 107 11.73 -16.92 7.42
CA SER A 107 10.40 -16.39 7.72
C SER A 107 10.04 -15.26 6.75
N VAL A 108 8.76 -15.15 6.37
CA VAL A 108 8.22 -13.93 5.77
C VAL A 108 7.01 -13.48 6.57
N ILE A 109 7.07 -12.24 7.07
CA ILE A 109 5.96 -11.56 7.72
C ILE A 109 5.41 -10.54 6.74
N HIS A 110 4.15 -10.70 6.36
CA HIS A 110 3.45 -9.74 5.50
C HIS A 110 2.70 -8.72 6.36
N VAL A 111 3.03 -7.44 6.18
CA VAL A 111 2.53 -6.35 7.02
C VAL A 111 1.75 -5.33 6.20
N SER A 112 0.48 -5.15 6.53
CA SER A 112 -0.27 -3.98 6.09
C SER A 112 0.07 -2.81 7.03
N ALA A 113 1.14 -2.07 6.74
CA ALA A 113 1.77 -1.09 7.62
C ALA A 113 0.74 -0.09 8.17
N ARG A 114 0.69 0.04 9.50
CA ARG A 114 -0.36 0.76 10.23
C ARG A 114 0.22 1.56 11.39
N CYS A 115 -0.38 2.72 11.63
CA CYS A 115 -0.09 3.60 12.76
C CYS A 115 -0.04 2.88 14.11
N VAL A 116 1.05 3.08 14.84
CA VAL A 116 1.18 2.70 16.25
C VAL A 116 0.40 3.68 17.12
N ALA A 117 -0.42 3.15 18.00
CA ALA A 117 -1.17 3.91 18.99
C ALA A 117 -0.19 4.69 19.89
N SER A 118 -0.29 6.01 19.83
CA SER A 118 0.52 6.95 20.61
C SER A 118 -0.38 7.80 21.51
N HIS A 119 -0.71 9.02 21.11
CA HIS A 119 -1.71 9.85 21.79
C HIS A 119 -3.15 9.34 21.57
N ALA A 120 -3.37 8.58 20.50
CA ALA A 120 -4.63 7.95 20.16
C ALA A 120 -4.40 6.67 19.34
N LEU A 121 -5.40 5.78 19.34
CA LEU A 121 -5.46 4.64 18.42
C LEU A 121 -5.77 5.14 17.01
N ASN A 122 -5.06 4.62 16.02
CA ASN A 122 -5.38 4.82 14.62
C ASN A 122 -5.29 3.47 13.88
N ILE A 123 -6.35 3.11 13.14
CA ILE A 123 -6.39 1.85 12.37
C ILE A 123 -5.73 1.96 11.01
N PHE A 124 -5.46 3.18 10.56
CA PHE A 124 -5.06 3.51 9.21
C PHE A 124 -3.53 3.46 9.01
N GLY A 125 -3.12 3.43 7.75
CA GLY A 125 -1.76 3.16 7.31
C GLY A 125 -0.76 4.30 7.51
N ASP A 126 0.37 3.96 8.11
CA ASP A 126 1.66 4.66 8.07
C ASP A 126 2.77 3.64 8.43
N HIS A 127 4.04 4.05 8.44
CA HIS A 127 5.19 3.14 8.61
C HIS A 127 5.69 3.05 10.07
N SER A 128 4.99 3.61 11.05
CA SER A 128 5.50 3.64 12.43
C SER A 128 5.72 2.24 13.03
N ASP A 129 4.94 1.25 12.61
CA ASP A 129 5.07 -0.13 13.06
C ASP A 129 6.28 -0.85 12.46
N VAL A 130 6.43 -0.80 11.13
CA VAL A 130 7.57 -1.41 10.44
C VAL A 130 8.89 -0.73 10.82
N MET A 131 8.88 0.59 11.07
CA MET A 131 10.06 1.32 11.53
C MET A 131 10.47 0.96 12.96
N ALA A 132 9.54 0.50 13.80
CA ALA A 132 9.84 -0.03 15.13
C ALA A 132 10.55 -1.41 15.09
N CYS A 133 10.57 -2.06 13.92
CA CYS A 133 11.20 -3.36 13.70
C CYS A 133 12.54 -3.29 12.95
N ARG A 134 12.99 -2.11 12.52
CA ARG A 134 14.16 -1.94 11.61
C ARG A 134 15.49 -2.49 12.14
N GLN A 135 15.58 -2.70 13.45
CA GLN A 135 16.76 -3.18 14.17
C GLN A 135 16.70 -4.69 14.50
N THR A 136 15.61 -5.37 14.20
CA THR A 136 15.39 -6.78 14.58
C THR A 136 16.28 -7.77 13.84
N GLY A 137 16.88 -7.35 12.72
CA GLY A 137 17.59 -8.23 11.79
C GLY A 137 16.71 -8.77 10.65
N TYR A 138 15.45 -8.37 10.56
CA TYR A 138 14.66 -8.68 9.36
C TYR A 138 15.12 -7.82 8.18
N ALA A 139 15.22 -8.44 7.00
CA ALA A 139 15.22 -7.69 5.76
C ALA A 139 13.85 -7.03 5.58
N MET A 140 13.78 -5.84 4.98
CA MET A 140 12.55 -5.07 4.84
C MET A 140 12.34 -4.70 3.39
N LEU A 141 11.28 -5.23 2.78
CA LEU A 141 10.94 -5.03 1.38
C LEU A 141 9.57 -4.35 1.26
N CYS A 142 9.54 -3.18 0.63
CA CYS A 142 8.35 -2.35 0.50
C CYS A 142 7.73 -2.44 -0.90
N SER A 143 6.41 -2.57 -0.94
CA SER A 143 5.60 -2.50 -2.16
C SER A 143 4.80 -1.20 -2.23
N ASN A 144 4.83 -0.56 -3.40
CA ASN A 144 4.21 0.75 -3.62
C ASN A 144 2.78 0.65 -4.19
N SER A 145 2.39 -0.47 -4.79
CA SER A 145 1.06 -0.66 -5.40
C SER A 145 0.56 -2.09 -5.20
N THR A 146 -0.72 -2.33 -5.49
CA THR A 146 -1.31 -3.68 -5.43
C THR A 146 -0.60 -4.68 -6.34
N GLN A 147 -0.12 -4.24 -7.52
CA GLN A 147 0.70 -5.06 -8.41
C GLN A 147 2.06 -5.38 -7.79
N GLU A 148 2.74 -4.39 -7.20
CA GLU A 148 4.03 -4.62 -6.53
C GLU A 148 3.86 -5.56 -5.33
N VAL A 149 2.73 -5.52 -4.61
CA VAL A 149 2.45 -6.46 -3.51
C VAL A 149 2.43 -7.92 -3.99
N MET A 150 1.89 -8.18 -5.18
CA MET A 150 1.91 -9.51 -5.82
C MET A 150 3.35 -9.94 -6.17
N ASP A 151 4.12 -9.04 -6.77
CA ASP A 151 5.44 -9.35 -7.33
C ASP A 151 6.53 -9.42 -6.24
N LEU A 152 6.65 -8.36 -5.44
CA LEU A 152 7.64 -8.26 -4.36
C LEU A 152 7.29 -9.19 -3.19
N GLY A 153 6.02 -9.52 -2.99
CA GLY A 153 5.59 -10.54 -2.03
C GLY A 153 6.16 -11.91 -2.36
N ALA A 154 6.24 -12.28 -3.64
CA ALA A 154 6.88 -13.51 -4.08
C ALA A 154 8.41 -13.42 -3.97
N ILE A 155 9.01 -12.29 -4.36
CA ILE A 155 10.46 -12.04 -4.21
C ILE A 155 10.90 -12.16 -2.76
N ALA A 156 10.11 -11.68 -1.79
CA ALA A 156 10.42 -11.80 -0.37
C ALA A 156 10.55 -13.27 0.08
N HIS A 157 9.63 -14.14 -0.34
CA HIS A 157 9.67 -15.58 -0.03
C HIS A 157 10.86 -16.27 -0.69
N LEU A 158 11.06 -16.04 -1.99
CA LEU A 158 12.19 -16.59 -2.75
C LEU A 158 13.54 -16.18 -2.13
N SER A 159 13.66 -14.90 -1.76
CA SER A 159 14.86 -14.32 -1.15
C SER A 159 15.08 -14.81 0.28
N ALA A 160 14.03 -14.97 1.09
CA ALA A 160 14.15 -15.50 2.44
C ALA A 160 14.69 -16.94 2.42
N ILE A 161 14.15 -17.78 1.53
CA ILE A 161 14.55 -19.19 1.39
C ILE A 161 16.02 -19.30 0.96
N LYS A 162 16.44 -18.56 -0.07
CA LYS A 162 17.81 -18.62 -0.58
C LYS A 162 18.82 -17.90 0.33
N GLY A 163 18.45 -16.73 0.85
CA GLY A 163 19.30 -15.85 1.63
C GLY A 163 19.38 -16.21 3.12
N LYS A 164 18.45 -17.04 3.63
CA LYS A 164 18.35 -17.46 5.04
C LYS A 164 18.13 -16.33 6.04
N VAL A 165 17.89 -15.11 5.55
CA VAL A 165 17.51 -13.95 6.37
C VAL A 165 16.00 -13.79 6.25
N PRO A 166 15.27 -13.62 7.36
CA PRO A 166 13.83 -13.43 7.31
C PRO A 166 13.44 -12.07 6.74
N PHE A 167 12.27 -11.99 6.11
CA PHE A 167 11.75 -10.79 5.45
C PHE A 167 10.50 -10.24 6.13
N LEU A 168 10.46 -8.92 6.24
CA LEU A 168 9.29 -8.12 6.50
C LEU A 168 8.86 -7.52 5.16
N HIS A 169 7.87 -8.13 4.51
CA HIS A 169 7.28 -7.57 3.30
C HIS A 169 6.11 -6.68 3.71
N PHE A 170 6.14 -5.41 3.33
CA PHE A 170 5.13 -4.46 3.77
C PHE A 170 4.62 -3.53 2.68
N PHE A 171 3.40 -3.08 2.88
CA PHE A 171 2.66 -2.17 2.01
C PHE A 171 1.67 -1.37 2.84
N ASP A 172 1.23 -0.23 2.31
CA ASP A 172 0.50 0.74 3.12
C ASP A 172 -0.90 0.24 3.50
N GLY A 173 -1.18 0.20 4.81
CA GLY A 173 -2.48 -0.18 5.34
C GLY A 173 -3.59 0.72 4.82
N PHE A 174 -4.70 0.10 4.40
CA PHE A 174 -5.80 0.71 3.65
C PHE A 174 -5.42 1.21 2.27
N ARG A 175 -4.44 2.13 2.16
CA ARG A 175 -4.10 2.80 0.90
C ARG A 175 -3.67 1.85 -0.21
N THR A 176 -3.00 0.76 0.15
CA THR A 176 -2.67 -0.35 -0.76
C THR A 176 -3.41 -1.61 -0.34
N SER A 177 -3.51 -1.90 0.96
CA SER A 177 -4.09 -3.17 1.40
C SER A 177 -5.59 -3.33 1.10
N HIS A 178 -6.33 -2.23 0.93
CA HIS A 178 -7.78 -2.22 0.64
C HIS A 178 -8.12 -1.49 -0.67
N GLU A 179 -7.13 -0.95 -1.37
CA GLU A 179 -7.31 -0.46 -2.73
C GLU A 179 -7.48 -1.66 -3.65
N ILE A 180 -8.58 -1.67 -4.41
CA ILE A 180 -8.86 -2.73 -5.37
C ILE A 180 -8.34 -2.28 -6.72
N ASP A 181 -7.44 -3.06 -7.31
CA ASP A 181 -6.88 -2.83 -8.64
C ASP A 181 -7.08 -4.03 -9.54
N LYS A 182 -7.14 -3.79 -10.85
CA LYS A 182 -6.97 -4.84 -11.86
C LYS A 182 -5.48 -5.11 -12.07
N ILE A 183 -5.01 -6.25 -11.55
CA ILE A 183 -3.59 -6.64 -11.55
C ILE A 183 -3.37 -7.97 -12.28
N GLU A 184 -2.13 -8.23 -12.66
CA GLU A 184 -1.66 -9.55 -13.09
C GLU A 184 -1.29 -10.42 -11.89
N VAL A 185 -1.74 -11.68 -11.89
CA VAL A 185 -1.47 -12.64 -10.80
C VAL A 185 -0.50 -13.73 -11.23
N TRP A 186 0.31 -14.21 -10.28
CA TRP A 186 1.20 -15.35 -10.52
C TRP A 186 0.45 -16.66 -10.71
N ASP A 187 0.85 -17.45 -11.70
CA ASP A 187 0.62 -18.90 -11.67
C ASP A 187 1.57 -19.54 -10.66
N TYR A 188 1.12 -20.56 -9.93
CA TYR A 188 1.95 -21.24 -8.95
C TYR A 188 3.03 -22.10 -9.62
N GLU A 189 2.82 -22.58 -10.84
CA GLU A 189 3.90 -23.27 -11.58
C GLU A 189 5.02 -22.30 -11.97
N ASP A 190 4.69 -21.06 -12.34
CA ASP A 190 5.70 -20.02 -12.59
C ASP A 190 6.53 -19.72 -11.33
N LEU A 191 5.91 -19.68 -10.16
CA LEU A 191 6.60 -19.48 -8.87
C LEU A 191 7.47 -20.69 -8.49
N LYS A 192 7.00 -21.90 -8.80
CA LYS A 192 7.71 -23.17 -8.57
C LYS A 192 8.93 -23.34 -9.47
N GLU A 193 8.95 -22.71 -10.66
CA GLU A 193 10.16 -22.65 -11.50
C GLU A 193 11.24 -21.73 -10.88
N MET A 194 10.84 -20.71 -10.12
CA MET A 194 11.77 -19.72 -9.57
C MET A 194 12.40 -20.13 -8.24
N ILE A 195 11.76 -21.03 -7.47
CA ILE A 195 12.25 -21.42 -6.14
C ILE A 195 13.53 -22.27 -6.18
N ASP A 196 14.48 -21.94 -5.31
CA ASP A 196 15.68 -22.74 -5.07
C ASP A 196 15.35 -23.96 -4.20
N MET A 197 15.10 -25.11 -4.83
CA MET A 197 14.75 -26.35 -4.14
C MET A 197 15.92 -26.95 -3.33
N ASP A 198 17.17 -26.63 -3.65
CA ASP A 198 18.31 -27.05 -2.84
C ASP A 198 18.36 -26.27 -1.53
N ALA A 199 18.05 -24.97 -1.56
CA ALA A 199 17.89 -24.16 -0.35
C ALA A 199 16.72 -24.65 0.52
N VAL A 200 15.58 -25.04 -0.08
CA VAL A 200 14.46 -25.67 0.66
C VAL A 200 14.89 -26.97 1.33
N LYS A 201 15.63 -27.81 0.59
CA LYS A 201 16.15 -29.08 1.13
C LYS A 201 17.15 -28.85 2.25
N GLU A 202 18.02 -27.85 2.13
CA GLU A 202 18.97 -27.46 3.18
C GLU A 202 18.24 -26.99 4.44
N PHE A 203 17.24 -26.10 4.30
CA PHE A 203 16.41 -25.63 5.40
C PHE A 203 15.76 -26.81 6.16
N ARG A 204 15.10 -27.71 5.43
CA ARG A 204 14.50 -28.92 6.02
C ARG A 204 15.54 -29.85 6.65
N ASN A 205 16.75 -29.90 6.11
CA ASN A 205 17.84 -30.68 6.66
C ASN A 205 18.41 -30.11 7.96
N ASN A 206 18.30 -28.81 8.17
CA ASN A 206 18.70 -28.13 9.38
C ASN A 206 17.58 -28.08 10.44
N ALA A 207 16.41 -28.69 10.22
CA ALA A 207 15.33 -28.70 11.18
C ALA A 207 15.65 -29.51 12.47
N LEU A 208 15.04 -29.12 13.59
CA LEU A 208 15.07 -29.92 14.82
C LEU A 208 14.44 -31.29 14.58
N ASN A 209 15.24 -32.34 14.71
CA ASN A 209 14.81 -33.72 14.51
C ASN A 209 15.57 -34.64 15.49
N PRO A 210 14.89 -35.52 16.26
CA PRO A 210 15.53 -36.40 17.23
C PRO A 210 16.52 -37.42 16.61
N GLU A 211 16.42 -37.72 15.32
CA GLU A 211 17.38 -38.58 14.61
C GLU A 211 18.71 -37.85 14.29
N ARG A 212 18.71 -36.51 14.33
CA ARG A 212 19.88 -35.65 14.11
C ARG A 212 19.83 -34.41 15.02
N PRO A 213 19.89 -34.59 16.35
CA PRO A 213 19.58 -33.53 17.28
C PRO A 213 20.66 -32.44 17.28
N VAL A 214 20.21 -31.19 17.44
CA VAL A 214 21.07 -30.01 17.64
C VAL A 214 20.53 -29.17 18.80
N LEU A 215 21.39 -28.40 19.44
CA LEU A 215 21.00 -27.40 20.44
C LEU A 215 20.90 -26.02 19.78
N ARG A 216 19.82 -25.28 20.07
CA ARG A 216 19.63 -23.88 19.66
C ARG A 216 19.20 -23.02 20.84
N GLY A 217 19.46 -21.72 20.75
CA GLY A 217 19.01 -20.77 21.77
C GLY A 217 19.69 -20.92 23.13
N SER A 218 20.95 -21.35 23.18
CA SER A 218 21.75 -21.42 24.42
C SER A 218 21.92 -20.05 25.08
N ALA A 219 22.10 -20.04 26.41
CA ALA A 219 22.66 -18.87 27.10
C ALA A 219 24.18 -18.81 26.85
N GLN A 220 24.69 -17.63 26.48
CA GLN A 220 26.11 -17.40 26.19
C GLN A 220 26.65 -16.28 27.08
N ASN A 221 27.87 -16.48 27.59
CA ASN A 221 28.58 -15.49 28.39
C ASN A 221 29.28 -14.45 27.49
N PRO A 222 29.84 -13.37 28.07
CA PRO A 222 30.55 -12.33 27.32
C PRO A 222 31.80 -12.81 26.56
N ASP A 223 32.32 -13.99 26.89
CA ASP A 223 33.50 -14.59 26.28
C ASP A 223 33.30 -14.98 24.80
N ILE A 224 32.07 -15.32 24.39
CA ILE A 224 31.76 -15.76 23.01
C ILE A 224 30.55 -15.07 22.36
N PHE A 225 29.68 -14.39 23.13
CA PHE A 225 28.42 -13.86 22.58
C PHE A 225 28.66 -12.88 21.43
N PHE A 226 29.63 -11.96 21.56
CA PHE A 226 29.87 -10.94 20.54
C PHE A 226 30.37 -11.59 19.23
N GLN A 227 31.30 -12.53 19.31
CA GLN A 227 31.82 -13.25 18.15
C GLN A 227 30.70 -14.00 17.41
N ASN A 228 29.82 -14.69 18.14
CA ASN A 228 28.70 -15.39 17.55
C ASN A 228 27.64 -14.45 16.97
N ARG A 229 27.46 -13.25 17.54
CA ARG A 229 26.55 -12.24 17.01
C ARG A 229 27.01 -11.67 15.68
N GLU A 230 28.32 -11.47 15.49
CA GLU A 230 28.95 -10.99 14.25
C GLU A 230 29.05 -12.07 13.17
N ALA A 231 28.95 -13.35 13.54
CA ALA A 231 29.05 -14.46 12.59
C ALA A 231 27.95 -14.44 11.50
N CYS A 232 26.85 -13.71 11.72
CA CYS A 232 25.79 -13.57 10.73
C CYS A 232 26.12 -12.59 9.59
N ASN A 233 27.18 -11.77 9.70
CA ASN A 233 27.45 -10.66 8.79
C ASN A 233 27.50 -11.08 7.31
N THR A 234 28.05 -12.26 7.00
CA THR A 234 28.13 -12.77 5.63
C THR A 234 26.75 -12.99 4.99
N TYR A 235 25.76 -13.43 5.78
CA TYR A 235 24.40 -13.61 5.30
C TYR A 235 23.75 -12.27 4.94
N TYR A 236 23.84 -11.28 5.84
CA TYR A 236 23.26 -9.94 5.61
C TYR A 236 23.94 -9.18 4.48
N ASN A 237 25.27 -9.28 4.36
CA ASN A 237 26.01 -8.68 3.24
C ASN A 237 25.58 -9.26 1.89
N ASN A 238 25.10 -10.50 1.86
CA ASN A 238 24.67 -11.18 0.63
C ASN A 238 23.19 -10.92 0.28
N VAL A 239 22.36 -10.48 1.24
CA VAL A 239 20.91 -10.26 1.00
C VAL A 239 20.63 -9.32 -0.17
N PRO A 240 21.27 -8.14 -0.30
CA PRO A 240 21.05 -7.26 -1.45
C PRO A 240 21.24 -7.96 -2.80
N ALA A 241 22.29 -8.78 -2.94
CA ALA A 241 22.56 -9.51 -4.18
C ALA A 241 21.52 -10.61 -4.45
N VAL A 242 21.05 -11.31 -3.41
CA VAL A 242 19.98 -12.32 -3.53
C VAL A 242 18.66 -11.69 -3.95
N VAL A 243 18.30 -10.54 -3.36
CA VAL A 243 17.07 -9.82 -3.71
C VAL A 243 17.14 -9.33 -5.15
N GLU A 244 18.28 -8.74 -5.55
CA GLU A 244 18.50 -8.28 -6.91
C GLU A 244 18.42 -9.44 -7.92
N GLU A 245 19.00 -10.61 -7.60
CA GLU A 245 18.87 -11.82 -8.45
C GLU A 245 17.41 -12.21 -8.69
N TYR A 246 16.58 -12.23 -7.64
CA TYR A 246 15.16 -12.58 -7.79
C TYR A 246 14.34 -11.48 -8.46
N MET A 247 14.69 -10.21 -8.25
CA MET A 247 14.12 -9.11 -9.03
C MET A 247 14.44 -9.29 -10.51
N GLN A 248 15.68 -9.61 -10.89
CA GLN A 248 16.03 -9.87 -12.29
C GLN A 248 15.30 -11.08 -12.88
N LYS A 249 15.16 -12.18 -12.14
CA LYS A 249 14.35 -13.33 -12.59
C LYS A 249 12.89 -12.95 -12.86
N VAL A 250 12.30 -12.11 -12.00
CA VAL A 250 10.96 -11.56 -12.22
C VAL A 250 10.95 -10.65 -13.44
N ASN A 251 11.89 -9.71 -13.56
CA ASN A 251 12.04 -8.80 -14.70
C ASN A 251 12.07 -9.56 -16.03
N GLU A 252 12.92 -10.59 -16.14
CA GLU A 252 13.04 -11.45 -17.32
C GLU A 252 11.72 -12.17 -17.66
N LYS A 253 10.96 -12.60 -16.65
CA LYS A 253 9.75 -13.40 -16.84
C LYS A 253 8.52 -12.57 -17.18
N ILE A 254 8.39 -11.36 -16.64
CA ILE A 254 7.19 -10.52 -16.78
C ILE A 254 7.44 -9.17 -17.47
N GLY A 255 8.68 -8.88 -17.88
CA GLY A 255 9.01 -7.63 -18.58
C GLY A 255 8.90 -6.38 -17.72
N THR A 256 9.17 -6.51 -16.42
CA THR A 256 9.26 -5.38 -15.48
C THR A 256 10.72 -5.00 -15.23
N ASP A 257 10.95 -4.00 -14.39
CA ASP A 257 12.27 -3.44 -14.08
C ASP A 257 12.41 -3.19 -12.57
N TYR A 258 12.20 -4.20 -11.75
CA TYR A 258 12.44 -4.08 -10.31
C TYR A 258 13.94 -4.09 -10.01
N HIS A 259 14.35 -3.18 -9.14
CA HIS A 259 15.68 -3.10 -8.54
C HIS A 259 15.55 -2.79 -7.04
N LEU A 260 16.64 -2.95 -6.27
CA LEU A 260 16.63 -2.61 -4.82
C LEU A 260 16.11 -1.18 -4.55
N VAL A 261 16.48 -0.28 -5.46
CA VAL A 261 15.96 1.08 -5.62
C VAL A 261 15.79 1.35 -7.11
N ASN A 262 14.85 2.19 -7.51
CA ASN A 262 14.73 2.67 -8.89
C ASN A 262 14.54 4.16 -8.89
N TYR A 263 15.10 4.78 -9.91
CA TYR A 263 14.88 6.16 -10.25
C TYR A 263 13.70 6.30 -11.22
N TYR A 264 12.91 7.36 -11.06
CA TYR A 264 11.89 7.78 -12.02
C TYR A 264 11.94 9.30 -12.20
N GLY A 265 11.87 9.79 -13.44
CA GLY A 265 11.80 11.22 -13.75
C GLY A 265 12.86 11.65 -14.75
N ALA A 266 13.14 12.96 -14.79
CA ALA A 266 14.04 13.53 -15.78
C ALA A 266 15.48 13.01 -15.59
N PRO A 267 16.18 12.52 -16.64
CA PRO A 267 17.56 12.05 -16.50
C PRO A 267 18.55 13.11 -15.98
N ASP A 268 18.22 14.39 -16.18
CA ASP A 268 18.99 15.56 -15.77
C ASP A 268 18.29 16.35 -14.64
N ALA A 269 17.51 15.68 -13.79
CA ALA A 269 16.87 16.31 -12.64
C ALA A 269 17.89 16.95 -11.68
N ASP A 270 17.58 18.15 -11.21
CA ASP A 270 18.38 18.86 -10.19
C ASP A 270 17.80 18.68 -8.77
N LYS A 271 16.53 18.28 -8.68
CA LYS A 271 15.78 18.00 -7.45
C LYS A 271 15.18 16.60 -7.48
N VAL A 272 15.39 15.85 -6.41
CA VAL A 272 14.90 14.47 -6.27
C VAL A 272 14.14 14.28 -4.96
N LEU A 273 12.99 13.59 -5.01
CA LEU A 273 12.36 13.04 -3.81
C LEU A 273 12.85 11.62 -3.56
N VAL A 274 13.03 11.23 -2.30
CA VAL A 274 13.27 9.84 -1.90
C VAL A 274 12.11 9.40 -1.04
N ALA A 275 11.45 8.32 -1.41
CA ALA A 275 10.26 7.84 -0.72
C ALA A 275 10.11 6.31 -0.80
N MET A 276 9.15 5.82 -0.03
CA MET A 276 8.81 4.41 0.08
C MET A 276 7.30 4.26 0.30
N GLY A 277 6.72 3.19 -0.24
CA GLY A 277 5.29 2.91 -0.16
C GLY A 277 4.47 3.64 -1.22
N SER A 278 3.15 3.65 -1.03
CA SER A 278 2.17 4.10 -2.04
C SER A 278 2.30 5.53 -2.52
N ILE A 279 2.97 6.40 -1.75
CA ILE A 279 3.24 7.77 -2.19
C ILE A 279 4.08 7.81 -3.46
N CYS A 280 4.90 6.79 -3.68
CA CYS A 280 5.75 6.68 -4.85
C CYS A 280 4.93 6.71 -6.15
N GLU A 281 3.74 6.10 -6.17
CA GLU A 281 2.84 6.10 -7.33
C GLU A 281 2.28 7.52 -7.59
N THR A 282 1.84 8.21 -6.53
CA THR A 282 1.37 9.60 -6.63
C THR A 282 2.50 10.55 -7.06
N ILE A 283 3.73 10.33 -6.57
CA ILE A 283 4.89 11.14 -6.96
C ILE A 283 5.22 10.92 -8.44
N GLU A 284 5.23 9.68 -8.94
CA GLU A 284 5.45 9.43 -10.38
C GLU A 284 4.40 10.12 -11.25
N GLU A 285 3.12 10.00 -10.88
CA GLU A 285 2.03 10.69 -11.59
C GLU A 285 2.23 12.21 -11.59
N THR A 286 2.67 12.77 -10.46
CA THR A 286 2.99 14.20 -10.34
C THR A 286 4.20 14.58 -11.20
N ILE A 287 5.25 13.75 -11.23
CA ILE A 287 6.43 13.96 -12.06
C ILE A 287 6.06 13.97 -13.55
N ASP A 288 5.16 13.09 -14.00
CA ASP A 288 4.70 13.05 -15.39
C ASP A 288 4.06 14.40 -15.78
N TYR A 289 3.22 14.95 -14.91
CA TYR A 289 2.63 16.28 -15.10
C TYR A 289 3.67 17.39 -15.10
N LEU A 290 4.60 17.42 -14.14
CA LEU A 290 5.61 18.48 -14.02
C LEU A 290 6.61 18.45 -15.19
N ASN A 291 7.06 17.26 -15.59
CA ASN A 291 7.98 17.10 -16.73
C ASN A 291 7.32 17.48 -18.05
N ALA A 292 6.03 17.16 -18.24
CA ALA A 292 5.27 17.63 -19.41
C ALA A 292 5.15 19.17 -19.46
N ASN A 293 5.28 19.84 -18.32
CA ASN A 293 5.31 21.30 -18.18
C ASN A 293 6.75 21.88 -18.11
N GLY A 294 7.77 21.09 -18.47
CA GLY A 294 9.15 21.54 -18.64
C GLY A 294 10.01 21.54 -17.37
N GLU A 295 9.49 21.04 -16.25
CA GLU A 295 10.29 20.86 -15.05
C GLU A 295 11.19 19.62 -15.12
N LYS A 296 12.23 19.60 -14.30
CA LYS A 296 13.24 18.52 -14.25
C LYS A 296 13.31 17.95 -12.85
N VAL A 297 12.36 17.10 -12.53
CA VAL A 297 12.23 16.50 -11.20
C VAL A 297 12.35 14.98 -11.27
N GLY A 298 12.77 14.39 -10.16
CA GLY A 298 12.98 12.95 -10.04
C GLY A 298 12.52 12.35 -8.71
N LEU A 299 12.38 11.04 -8.68
CA LEU A 299 12.02 10.22 -7.53
C LEU A 299 12.97 9.03 -7.45
N ILE A 300 13.45 8.72 -6.24
CA ILE A 300 14.03 7.43 -5.92
C ILE A 300 13.03 6.68 -5.05
N LYS A 301 12.55 5.56 -5.60
CA LYS A 301 11.67 4.60 -4.94
C LYS A 301 12.52 3.55 -4.22
N VAL A 302 12.43 3.48 -2.89
CA VAL A 302 13.15 2.48 -2.09
C VAL A 302 12.29 1.21 -1.94
N ARG A 303 12.75 0.08 -2.50
CA ARG A 303 12.08 -1.23 -2.31
C ARG A 303 12.73 -1.95 -1.14
N LEU A 304 14.03 -2.25 -1.25
CA LEU A 304 14.78 -2.88 -0.17
C LEU A 304 15.26 -1.81 0.80
N TYR A 305 14.56 -1.65 1.93
CA TYR A 305 14.94 -0.72 2.98
C TYR A 305 15.99 -1.30 3.93
N ARG A 306 15.93 -2.62 4.19
CA ARG A 306 16.93 -3.33 5.00
C ARG A 306 17.32 -4.66 4.34
N PRO A 307 18.62 -5.00 4.30
CA PRO A 307 19.77 -4.11 4.47
C PRO A 307 19.74 -2.93 3.49
N PHE A 308 20.15 -1.74 3.94
CA PHE A 308 20.04 -0.55 3.11
C PHE A 308 21.07 -0.60 1.96
N PRO A 309 20.66 -0.51 0.69
CA PRO A 309 21.54 -0.75 -0.45
C PRO A 309 22.28 0.53 -0.86
N VAL A 310 23.29 0.92 -0.07
CA VAL A 310 24.03 2.20 -0.24
C VAL A 310 24.56 2.40 -1.66
N ASP A 311 25.21 1.39 -2.24
CA ASP A 311 25.79 1.51 -3.58
C ASP A 311 24.72 1.66 -4.66
N ALA A 312 23.62 0.90 -4.58
CA ALA A 312 22.51 1.01 -5.53
C ALA A 312 21.79 2.36 -5.37
N PHE A 313 21.62 2.85 -4.13
CA PHE A 313 21.06 4.17 -3.85
C PHE A 313 21.89 5.28 -4.49
N LEU A 314 23.20 5.32 -4.24
CA LEU A 314 24.08 6.34 -4.80
C LEU A 314 24.14 6.26 -6.34
N ALA A 315 24.08 5.06 -6.91
CA ALA A 315 24.04 4.87 -8.37
C ALA A 315 22.72 5.35 -9.00
N ALA A 316 21.61 5.29 -8.27
CA ALA A 316 20.30 5.75 -8.74
C ALA A 316 20.12 7.28 -8.66
N VAL A 317 20.95 7.99 -7.91
CA VAL A 317 20.90 9.46 -7.84
C VAL A 317 21.50 10.07 -9.12
N PRO A 318 20.75 10.89 -9.88
CA PRO A 318 21.28 11.56 -11.05
C PRO A 318 22.50 12.43 -10.70
N ALA A 319 23.53 12.39 -11.54
CA ALA A 319 24.75 13.20 -11.31
C ALA A 319 24.49 14.72 -11.29
N THR A 320 23.39 15.16 -11.90
CA THR A 320 22.92 16.56 -11.90
C THR A 320 22.21 16.95 -10.62
N CYS A 321 21.82 16.00 -9.76
CA CYS A 321 21.05 16.26 -8.56
C CYS A 321 21.85 17.13 -7.58
N LYS A 322 21.22 18.22 -7.13
CA LYS A 322 21.78 19.13 -6.12
C LYS A 322 20.94 19.22 -4.86
N LYS A 323 19.71 18.73 -4.90
CA LYS A 323 18.74 18.87 -3.80
C LYS A 323 17.90 17.60 -3.67
N ILE A 324 17.80 17.08 -2.46
CA ILE A 324 17.04 15.90 -2.11
C ILE A 324 16.07 16.24 -0.98
N ALA A 325 14.78 15.90 -1.13
CA ALA A 325 13.87 15.79 0.00
C ALA A 325 13.50 14.33 0.24
N VAL A 326 13.64 13.88 1.49
CA VAL A 326 13.32 12.51 1.90
C VAL A 326 11.98 12.53 2.62
N LEU A 327 11.03 11.73 2.15
CA LEU A 327 9.67 11.66 2.67
C LEU A 327 9.49 10.41 3.53
N ASP A 328 9.35 10.62 4.84
CA ASP A 328 9.10 9.56 5.81
C ASP A 328 7.62 9.50 6.18
N ARG A 329 7.04 8.29 6.13
CA ARG A 329 5.66 8.03 6.56
C ARG A 329 5.58 7.64 8.03
N THR A 330 6.35 8.31 8.89
CA THR A 330 6.40 8.06 10.33
C THR A 330 6.78 9.33 11.09
N LYS A 331 6.75 9.29 12.42
CA LYS A 331 7.29 10.34 13.28
C LYS A 331 8.02 9.68 14.45
N GLU A 332 9.28 10.06 14.66
CA GLU A 332 10.05 9.68 15.85
C GLU A 332 10.26 10.93 16.73
N PRO A 333 9.39 11.19 17.74
CA PRO A 333 9.49 12.39 18.56
C PRO A 333 10.84 12.49 19.28
N GLY A 334 11.52 13.64 19.13
CA GLY A 334 12.83 13.90 19.73
C GLY A 334 14.02 13.31 18.96
N SER A 335 13.79 12.59 17.87
CA SER A 335 14.85 12.20 16.94
C SER A 335 15.43 13.42 16.23
N ILE A 336 16.66 13.29 15.75
CA ILE A 336 17.32 14.29 14.88
C ILE A 336 16.81 14.21 13.42
N GLY A 337 15.91 13.28 13.12
CA GLY A 337 15.32 13.05 11.81
C GLY A 337 14.67 11.67 11.74
N GLU A 338 13.74 11.50 10.79
CA GLU A 338 13.06 10.23 10.58
C GLU A 338 13.96 9.16 9.91
N PRO A 339 13.63 7.86 10.00
CA PRO A 339 14.56 6.78 9.68
C PRO A 339 15.12 6.80 8.26
N LEU A 340 14.28 6.98 7.23
CA LEU A 340 14.75 6.98 5.84
C LEU A 340 15.62 8.21 5.57
N TYR A 341 15.23 9.38 6.08
CA TYR A 341 16.05 10.58 6.02
C TYR A 341 17.45 10.37 6.64
N LEU A 342 17.53 9.72 7.81
CA LEU A 342 18.82 9.45 8.46
C LEU A 342 19.70 8.49 7.66
N ASP A 343 19.11 7.44 7.07
CA ASP A 343 19.85 6.51 6.22
C ASP A 343 20.37 7.18 4.95
N VAL A 344 19.56 8.03 4.31
CA VAL A 344 19.97 8.81 3.14
C VAL A 344 21.10 9.77 3.51
N CYS A 345 21.03 10.46 4.64
CA CYS A 345 22.14 11.29 5.13
C CYS A 345 23.42 10.47 5.34
N ALA A 346 23.30 9.28 5.93
CA ALA A 346 24.43 8.40 6.19
C ALA A 346 25.12 7.89 4.90
N CYS A 347 24.38 7.72 3.80
CA CYS A 347 24.95 7.33 2.50
C CYS A 347 25.99 8.32 1.96
N TYR A 348 25.90 9.60 2.36
CA TYR A 348 26.81 10.66 1.93
C TYR A 348 27.96 10.93 2.91
N ASN A 349 28.07 10.17 4.00
CA ASN A 349 29.14 10.36 4.96
C ASN A 349 30.52 10.20 4.30
N GLY A 350 31.39 11.20 4.46
CA GLY A 350 32.73 11.24 3.87
C GLY A 350 32.78 11.55 2.36
N LYS A 351 31.65 11.86 1.71
CA LYS A 351 31.60 12.34 0.31
C LYS A 351 31.82 13.85 0.27
N THR A 352 32.42 14.36 -0.82
CA THR A 352 32.70 15.79 -1.02
C THR A 352 31.63 16.54 -1.82
N ASP A 353 30.97 15.85 -2.77
CA ASP A 353 29.83 16.39 -3.53
C ASP A 353 28.54 15.83 -2.92
N VAL A 354 28.01 16.55 -1.92
CA VAL A 354 26.80 16.17 -1.18
C VAL A 354 25.68 17.11 -1.58
N PRO A 355 24.55 16.61 -2.12
CA PRO A 355 23.39 17.46 -2.39
C PRO A 355 22.85 18.01 -1.06
N MET A 356 22.09 19.10 -1.11
CA MET A 356 21.30 19.51 0.05
C MET A 356 20.25 18.42 0.35
N ILE A 357 20.27 17.84 1.54
CA ILE A 357 19.30 16.81 1.96
C ILE A 357 18.41 17.39 3.06
N ILE A 358 17.10 17.34 2.87
CA ILE A 358 16.11 17.72 3.89
C ILE A 358 15.11 16.59 4.12
N GLY A 359 14.62 16.44 5.34
CA GLY A 359 13.56 15.48 5.68
C GLY A 359 12.18 16.14 5.68
N GLY A 360 11.15 15.35 5.38
CA GLY A 360 9.75 15.73 5.46
C GLY A 360 8.88 14.54 5.88
N ARG A 361 7.75 14.83 6.51
CA ARG A 361 6.77 13.82 6.94
C ARG A 361 5.45 13.96 6.19
N TYR A 362 4.83 12.82 5.89
CA TYR A 362 3.54 12.79 5.20
C TYR A 362 2.70 11.59 5.66
N GLY A 363 1.40 11.59 5.35
CA GLY A 363 0.61 10.36 5.31
C GLY A 363 0.39 9.61 6.64
N LEU A 364 0.74 10.19 7.79
CA LEU A 364 0.53 9.59 9.11
C LEU A 364 -0.96 9.27 9.30
N GLY A 365 -1.27 8.04 9.74
CA GLY A 365 -2.64 7.58 9.92
C GLY A 365 -3.52 7.71 8.67
N SER A 366 -2.97 7.45 7.49
CA SER A 366 -3.59 7.65 6.16
C SER A 366 -4.14 9.05 5.91
N LYS A 367 -3.44 10.08 6.40
CA LYS A 367 -3.67 11.45 5.93
C LYS A 367 -3.53 11.49 4.40
N ASP A 368 -4.59 11.90 3.72
CA ASP A 368 -4.62 11.98 2.26
C ASP A 368 -3.58 12.99 1.76
N THR A 369 -2.59 12.49 1.03
CA THR A 369 -1.49 13.28 0.48
C THR A 369 -1.66 13.26 -1.03
N VAL A 370 -1.98 14.41 -1.61
CA VAL A 370 -2.39 14.55 -3.02
C VAL A 370 -1.25 15.14 -3.86
N PRO A 371 -1.35 15.16 -5.20
CA PRO A 371 -0.33 15.76 -6.07
C PRO A 371 0.07 17.19 -5.68
N ALA A 372 -0.87 18.02 -5.21
CA ALA A 372 -0.60 19.36 -4.69
C ALA A 372 0.44 19.38 -3.54
N ASP A 373 0.40 18.38 -2.66
CA ASP A 373 1.35 18.26 -1.54
C ASP A 373 2.74 17.83 -2.04
N ILE A 374 2.79 16.96 -3.06
CA ILE A 374 4.05 16.57 -3.70
C ILE A 374 4.71 17.76 -4.39
N ILE A 375 3.91 18.58 -5.09
CA ILE A 375 4.42 19.79 -5.71
C ILE A 375 4.94 20.75 -4.63
N ALA A 376 4.22 20.91 -3.52
CA ALA A 376 4.71 21.73 -2.39
C ALA A 376 6.10 21.26 -1.88
N ALA A 377 6.37 19.95 -1.84
CA ALA A 377 7.69 19.42 -1.49
C ALA A 377 8.77 19.82 -2.52
N TYR A 378 8.50 19.74 -3.82
CA TYR A 378 9.42 20.22 -4.85
C TYR A 378 9.65 21.73 -4.78
N ARG A 379 8.59 22.52 -4.58
CA ARG A 379 8.68 23.98 -4.41
C ARG A 379 9.49 24.37 -3.18
N ASN A 380 9.40 23.60 -2.08
CA ASN A 380 10.22 23.82 -0.90
C ASN A 380 11.72 23.64 -1.22
N LEU A 381 12.08 22.69 -2.10
CA LEU A 381 13.47 22.58 -2.57
C LEU A 381 13.91 23.77 -3.43
N ASP A 382 13.00 24.48 -4.09
CA ASP A 382 13.30 25.71 -4.84
C ASP A 382 13.49 26.94 -3.95
N ALA A 383 12.96 26.92 -2.73
CA ALA A 383 13.06 28.04 -1.81
C ALA A 383 14.52 28.39 -1.49
N ALA A 384 14.78 29.69 -1.30
CA ALA A 384 16.10 30.16 -0.86
C ALA A 384 16.44 29.60 0.54
N GLU A 385 15.44 29.48 1.41
CA GLU A 385 15.51 28.86 2.73
C GLU A 385 14.45 27.77 2.85
N PRO A 386 14.76 26.53 2.43
CA PRO A 386 13.83 25.41 2.54
C PRO A 386 13.49 25.09 4.01
N VAL A 387 12.22 24.84 4.28
CA VAL A 387 11.77 24.34 5.58
C VAL A 387 12.29 22.91 5.75
N LYS A 388 13.08 22.68 6.80
CA LYS A 388 13.64 21.36 7.15
C LYS A 388 12.70 20.64 8.11
N GLY A 389 12.60 19.32 7.99
CA GLY A 389 11.71 18.53 8.85
C GLY A 389 10.24 18.90 8.66
N PHE A 390 9.86 19.27 7.44
CA PHE A 390 8.55 19.80 7.10
C PHE A 390 7.43 18.74 7.21
N THR A 391 6.18 19.18 7.13
CA THR A 391 5.00 18.29 7.06
C THR A 391 4.14 18.61 5.85
N LEU A 392 3.50 17.58 5.29
CA LEU A 392 2.57 17.69 4.16
C LEU A 392 1.12 17.41 4.59
N ALA A 393 0.16 17.97 3.85
CA ALA A 393 -1.28 17.71 3.99
C ALA A 393 -1.92 18.06 5.36
N ILE A 394 -1.25 18.89 6.17
CA ILE A 394 -1.79 19.46 7.41
C ILE A 394 -1.54 20.96 7.45
N GLU A 395 -2.25 21.66 8.33
CA GLU A 395 -1.92 23.02 8.74
C GLU A 395 -1.32 22.93 10.14
N ASP A 396 -0.04 23.28 10.27
CA ASP A 396 0.69 23.33 11.53
C ASP A 396 0.94 24.80 11.88
N ASP A 397 -0.05 25.42 12.51
CA ASP A 397 -0.04 26.80 13.00
C ASP A 397 0.68 26.95 14.36
N VAL A 398 1.25 25.86 14.89
CA VAL A 398 1.97 25.84 16.17
C VAL A 398 3.48 25.85 15.94
N THR A 399 4.01 24.90 15.16
CA THR A 399 5.44 24.81 14.87
C THR A 399 5.83 25.31 13.48
N ASN A 400 4.85 25.66 12.64
CA ASN A 400 5.05 26.24 11.30
C ASN A 400 5.91 25.36 10.38
N LEU A 401 5.80 24.04 10.51
CA LEU A 401 6.52 23.07 9.68
C LEU A 401 5.73 22.65 8.43
N SER A 402 4.42 22.93 8.38
CA SER A 402 3.57 22.52 7.27
C SER A 402 3.83 23.34 6.01
N LEU A 403 4.00 22.67 4.87
CA LEU A 403 4.11 23.34 3.59
C LEU A 403 2.71 23.67 3.02
N PRO A 404 2.50 24.92 2.55
CA PRO A 404 1.22 25.29 1.95
C PRO A 404 1.05 24.68 0.56
N ARG A 405 -0.19 24.34 0.21
CA ARG A 405 -0.55 23.97 -1.17
C ARG A 405 -0.66 25.24 -2.01
N VAL A 406 0.27 25.44 -2.94
CA VAL A 406 0.29 26.60 -3.85
C VAL A 406 -0.50 26.34 -5.13
N GLU A 407 -0.55 25.09 -5.57
CA GLU A 407 -1.20 24.65 -6.80
C GLU A 407 -1.93 23.32 -6.56
N ASN A 408 -3.04 23.08 -7.29
CA ASN A 408 -3.84 21.86 -7.18
C ASN A 408 -4.27 21.33 -8.58
N PRO A 409 -3.31 20.93 -9.43
CA PRO A 409 -3.60 20.42 -10.77
C PRO A 409 -4.30 19.06 -10.73
N ASP A 410 -4.89 18.67 -11.87
CA ASP A 410 -5.29 17.28 -12.09
C ASP A 410 -4.12 16.59 -12.78
N THR A 411 -3.47 15.66 -12.10
CA THR A 411 -2.34 14.91 -12.63
C THR A 411 -2.74 13.54 -13.16
N SER A 412 -4.01 13.16 -13.00
CA SER A 412 -4.47 11.85 -13.42
C SER A 412 -4.34 11.69 -14.94
N ALA A 413 -4.03 10.48 -15.38
CA ALA A 413 -3.77 10.21 -16.78
C ALA A 413 -4.97 10.57 -17.68
N GLU A 414 -4.71 11.25 -18.79
CA GLU A 414 -5.75 11.66 -19.74
C GLU A 414 -6.63 10.47 -20.17
N GLY A 415 -7.96 10.67 -20.12
CA GLY A 415 -8.95 9.65 -20.45
C GLY A 415 -9.31 8.72 -19.29
N ASN A 416 -8.79 8.96 -18.08
CA ASN A 416 -9.25 8.29 -16.86
C ASN A 416 -10.59 8.88 -16.40
N THR A 417 -11.56 8.02 -16.11
CA THR A 417 -12.85 8.43 -15.56
C THR A 417 -12.84 8.26 -14.06
N ALA A 418 -13.14 9.34 -13.32
CA ALA A 418 -13.19 9.35 -11.86
C ALA A 418 -14.63 9.51 -11.35
N CYS A 419 -15.05 8.60 -10.47
CA CYS A 419 -16.41 8.53 -9.94
C CYS A 419 -16.42 8.55 -8.40
N LYS A 420 -17.28 9.36 -7.79
CA LYS A 420 -17.53 9.35 -6.33
C LYS A 420 -18.94 8.95 -5.99
N PHE A 421 -19.11 8.13 -4.96
CA PHE A 421 -20.42 7.68 -4.51
C PHE A 421 -20.57 7.90 -3.01
N TRP A 422 -21.56 8.70 -2.63
CA TRP A 422 -21.89 9.03 -1.26
C TRP A 422 -23.06 8.17 -0.79
N GLY A 423 -22.74 7.21 0.08
CA GLY A 423 -23.69 6.23 0.61
C GLY A 423 -23.84 6.31 2.13
N LEU A 424 -24.85 5.62 2.65
CA LEU A 424 -25.05 5.37 4.07
C LEU A 424 -24.51 3.98 4.44
N GLY A 425 -23.91 3.86 5.62
CA GLY A 425 -23.47 2.57 6.16
C GLY A 425 -24.62 1.55 6.13
N SER A 426 -24.36 0.41 5.48
CA SER A 426 -25.29 -0.70 5.25
C SER A 426 -26.39 -0.48 4.19
N ASP A 427 -26.30 0.54 3.34
CA ASP A 427 -27.22 0.73 2.21
C ASP A 427 -26.89 -0.10 0.94
N GLY A 428 -25.73 -0.77 0.95
CA GLY A 428 -25.25 -1.60 -0.16
C GLY A 428 -24.42 -0.87 -1.22
N THR A 429 -24.18 0.44 -1.09
CA THR A 429 -23.39 1.26 -2.03
C THR A 429 -21.98 0.73 -2.22
N VAL A 430 -21.26 0.51 -1.11
CA VAL A 430 -19.89 -0.03 -1.15
C VAL A 430 -19.85 -1.41 -1.83
N GLY A 431 -20.80 -2.29 -1.52
CA GLY A 431 -20.88 -3.62 -2.11
C GLY A 431 -21.15 -3.57 -3.62
N ALA A 432 -22.10 -2.73 -4.05
CA ALA A 432 -22.39 -2.48 -5.45
C ALA A 432 -21.16 -1.93 -6.19
N ASN A 433 -20.44 -0.97 -5.59
CA ASN A 433 -19.25 -0.40 -6.19
C ASN A 433 -18.07 -1.37 -6.27
N LYS A 434 -17.85 -2.23 -5.26
CA LYS A 434 -16.90 -3.35 -5.35
C LYS A 434 -17.26 -4.32 -6.46
N ASN A 435 -18.55 -4.55 -6.69
CA ASN A 435 -19.01 -5.38 -7.80
C ASN A 435 -18.84 -4.67 -9.16
N SER A 436 -19.17 -3.38 -9.25
CA SER A 436 -19.01 -2.57 -10.46
C SER A 436 -17.56 -2.54 -10.93
N ILE A 437 -16.60 -2.28 -10.01
CA ILE A 437 -15.19 -2.22 -10.40
C ILE A 437 -14.66 -3.58 -10.89
N LYS A 438 -15.15 -4.68 -10.32
CA LYS A 438 -14.85 -6.04 -10.80
C LYS A 438 -15.49 -6.31 -12.16
N ILE A 439 -16.73 -5.89 -12.39
CA ILE A 439 -17.37 -6.01 -13.71
C ILE A 439 -16.54 -5.27 -14.76
N ILE A 440 -16.20 -4.01 -14.50
CA ILE A 440 -15.38 -3.18 -15.41
C ILE A 440 -14.01 -3.81 -15.63
N GLY A 441 -13.31 -4.18 -14.56
CA GLY A 441 -11.96 -4.76 -14.65
C GLY A 441 -11.94 -6.12 -15.36
N ASP A 442 -12.89 -6.99 -15.08
CA ASP A 442 -12.88 -8.38 -15.58
C ASP A 442 -13.50 -8.52 -16.98
N HIS A 443 -14.32 -7.56 -17.44
CA HIS A 443 -15.03 -7.64 -18.73
C HIS A 443 -14.65 -6.54 -19.73
N THR A 444 -13.67 -5.69 -19.41
CA THR A 444 -13.12 -4.68 -20.33
C THR A 444 -11.60 -4.71 -20.31
N ASP A 445 -10.97 -4.03 -21.27
CA ASP A 445 -9.51 -3.84 -21.29
C ASP A 445 -9.06 -2.65 -20.43
N LEU A 446 -9.97 -2.00 -19.71
CA LEU A 446 -9.64 -0.87 -18.85
C LEU A 446 -8.87 -1.35 -17.61
N TYR A 447 -7.96 -0.51 -17.14
CA TYR A 447 -7.52 -0.52 -15.76
C TYR A 447 -8.65 -0.02 -14.89
N ALA A 448 -8.77 -0.58 -13.69
CA ALA A 448 -9.85 -0.31 -12.78
C ALA A 448 -9.27 -0.23 -11.37
N GLN A 449 -9.56 0.86 -10.67
CA GLN A 449 -9.14 1.13 -9.29
C GLN A 449 -10.38 1.49 -8.45
N ALA A 450 -10.45 0.99 -7.21
CA ALA A 450 -11.43 1.47 -6.24
C ALA A 450 -10.86 1.59 -4.82
N TYR A 451 -11.24 2.66 -4.15
CA TYR A 451 -10.95 2.91 -2.74
C TYR A 451 -12.23 3.29 -1.99
N PHE A 452 -12.37 2.84 -0.75
CA PHE A 452 -13.58 3.03 0.05
C PHE A 452 -13.24 3.71 1.37
N SER A 453 -13.76 4.92 1.55
CA SER A 453 -13.71 5.65 2.80
C SER A 453 -14.93 5.31 3.67
N TYR A 454 -14.68 4.94 4.91
CA TYR A 454 -15.70 4.56 5.89
C TYR A 454 -15.64 5.50 7.10
N ASP A 455 -16.81 5.83 7.65
CA ASP A 455 -16.91 6.43 8.98
C ASP A 455 -16.50 5.40 10.07
N SER A 456 -15.99 5.92 11.17
CA SER A 456 -15.78 5.20 12.43
C SER A 456 -17.06 4.58 13.03
N LYS A 457 -18.24 5.11 12.65
CA LYS A 457 -19.54 4.58 13.09
C LYS A 457 -19.86 3.24 12.41
N LYS A 458 -20.03 2.19 13.22
CA LYS A 458 -20.35 0.83 12.77
C LYS A 458 -21.65 0.72 11.95
N SER A 459 -22.63 1.59 12.19
CA SER A 459 -23.88 1.65 11.41
C SER A 459 -24.34 3.08 11.23
N GLY A 460 -24.97 3.38 10.08
CA GLY A 460 -25.49 4.71 9.76
C GLY A 460 -24.43 5.80 9.59
N GLY A 461 -23.14 5.44 9.56
CA GLY A 461 -22.05 6.34 9.19
C GLY A 461 -22.05 6.66 7.69
N ILE A 462 -21.31 7.68 7.31
CA ILE A 462 -21.10 8.00 5.89
C ILE A 462 -20.14 7.02 5.25
N THR A 463 -20.37 6.70 3.98
CA THR A 463 -19.40 5.97 3.15
C THR A 463 -19.18 6.75 1.86
N VAL A 464 -17.91 6.87 1.45
CA VAL A 464 -17.54 7.51 0.18
C VAL A 464 -16.71 6.52 -0.63
N SER A 465 -17.25 6.07 -1.76
CA SER A 465 -16.52 5.21 -2.69
C SER A 465 -15.86 6.06 -3.77
N HIS A 466 -14.61 5.76 -4.08
CA HIS A 466 -13.81 6.42 -5.11
C HIS A 466 -13.43 5.39 -6.16
N LEU A 467 -13.94 5.52 -7.38
CA LEU A 467 -13.65 4.59 -8.47
C LEU A 467 -12.92 5.35 -9.58
N ARG A 468 -11.88 4.75 -10.14
CA ARG A 468 -11.22 5.22 -11.34
C ARG A 468 -11.17 4.09 -12.36
N PHE A 469 -11.34 4.41 -13.64
CA PHE A 469 -11.15 3.46 -14.72
C PHE A 469 -10.72 4.15 -16.00
N GLY A 470 -9.76 3.55 -16.71
CA GLY A 470 -9.14 4.17 -17.88
C GLY A 470 -8.27 3.21 -18.66
N LYS A 471 -7.77 3.66 -19.82
CA LYS A 471 -6.93 2.84 -20.71
C LYS A 471 -5.47 2.77 -20.27
N LYS A 472 -5.05 3.67 -19.39
CA LYS A 472 -3.68 3.75 -18.85
C LYS A 472 -3.67 3.21 -17.42
N PRO A 473 -2.54 2.68 -16.94
CA PRO A 473 -2.37 2.31 -15.54
C PRO A 473 -2.73 3.48 -14.61
N ILE A 474 -3.39 3.18 -13.50
CA ILE A 474 -3.87 4.18 -12.55
C ILE A 474 -2.90 4.21 -11.37
N LYS A 475 -2.16 5.31 -11.24
CA LYS A 475 -1.18 5.54 -10.15
C LYS A 475 -1.72 6.39 -9.00
N SER A 476 -3.01 6.76 -9.08
CA SER A 476 -3.63 7.78 -8.25
C SER A 476 -3.96 7.27 -6.83
N THR A 477 -2.93 7.00 -6.02
CA THR A 477 -3.03 6.48 -4.64
C THR A 477 -3.48 7.55 -3.62
N TYR A 478 -4.48 8.34 -3.99
CA TYR A 478 -5.09 9.43 -3.22
C TYR A 478 -6.60 9.52 -3.50
N LEU A 479 -7.35 10.24 -2.67
CA LEU A 479 -8.81 10.39 -2.86
C LEU A 479 -9.16 11.23 -4.10
N ILE A 480 -10.31 10.94 -4.72
CA ILE A 480 -10.81 11.76 -5.84
C ILE A 480 -11.28 13.12 -5.30
N ASN A 481 -10.70 14.19 -5.85
CA ASN A 481 -11.09 15.59 -5.66
C ASN A 481 -11.53 16.28 -6.98
N LYS A 482 -11.42 15.56 -8.11
CA LYS A 482 -11.91 15.95 -9.44
C LYS A 482 -12.57 14.73 -10.08
N ALA A 483 -13.89 14.77 -10.22
CA ALA A 483 -14.73 13.64 -10.61
C ALA A 483 -15.53 13.96 -11.87
N ASN A 484 -15.65 13.00 -12.78
CA ASN A 484 -16.55 13.06 -13.93
C ASN A 484 -18.00 12.72 -13.53
N PHE A 485 -18.15 11.92 -12.48
CA PHE A 485 -19.44 11.46 -11.99
C PHE A 485 -19.49 11.48 -10.46
N VAL A 486 -20.55 12.05 -9.89
CA VAL A 486 -20.82 12.00 -8.45
C VAL A 486 -22.23 11.50 -8.24
N ALA A 487 -22.41 10.52 -7.37
CA ALA A 487 -23.72 10.05 -6.94
C ALA A 487 -23.95 10.26 -5.45
N CYS A 488 -25.13 10.78 -5.11
CA CYS A 488 -25.63 10.90 -3.75
C CYS A 488 -26.78 9.91 -3.55
N HIS A 489 -26.53 8.83 -2.81
CA HIS A 489 -27.51 7.77 -2.58
C HIS A 489 -28.43 8.04 -1.39
N ASN A 490 -28.13 9.06 -0.58
CA ASN A 490 -28.94 9.47 0.57
C ASN A 490 -29.24 10.98 0.49
N PRO A 491 -30.50 11.40 0.24
CA PRO A 491 -30.84 12.80 0.04
C PRO A 491 -30.60 13.67 1.28
N SER A 492 -30.48 13.08 2.48
CA SER A 492 -30.17 13.84 3.71
C SER A 492 -28.76 14.43 3.74
N TYR A 493 -27.91 14.10 2.76
CA TYR A 493 -26.55 14.59 2.62
C TYR A 493 -26.45 15.92 1.86
N VAL A 494 -27.48 16.28 1.11
CA VAL A 494 -27.53 17.47 0.25
C VAL A 494 -27.21 18.75 1.02
N ASP A 495 -27.73 18.89 2.25
CA ASP A 495 -27.50 20.08 3.09
C ASP A 495 -26.29 19.96 4.03
N LYS A 496 -25.57 18.83 3.99
CA LYS A 496 -24.52 18.49 4.96
C LYS A 496 -23.12 18.43 4.37
N TYR A 497 -23.00 18.10 3.08
CA TYR A 497 -21.72 17.87 2.43
C TYR A 497 -21.67 18.55 1.07
N ASP A 498 -20.53 19.17 0.77
CA ASP A 498 -20.24 19.81 -0.51
C ASP A 498 -19.87 18.78 -1.59
N MET A 499 -20.86 18.03 -2.09
CA MET A 499 -20.62 16.89 -2.99
C MET A 499 -20.36 17.29 -4.45
N VAL A 500 -20.98 18.38 -4.93
CA VAL A 500 -20.90 18.79 -6.34
C VAL A 500 -19.60 19.50 -6.68
N GLU A 501 -18.89 20.04 -5.69
CA GLU A 501 -17.65 20.82 -5.90
C GLU A 501 -16.48 19.97 -6.39
N ASP A 502 -16.55 18.65 -6.19
CA ASP A 502 -15.59 17.72 -6.77
C ASP A 502 -15.86 17.47 -8.26
N LEU A 503 -16.99 17.87 -8.84
CA LEU A 503 -17.29 17.62 -10.24
C LEU A 503 -16.49 18.55 -11.15
N VAL A 504 -15.85 17.98 -12.17
CA VAL A 504 -15.28 18.76 -13.28
C VAL A 504 -16.41 19.39 -14.12
N PRO A 505 -16.15 20.52 -14.80
CA PRO A 505 -17.13 21.11 -15.72
C PRO A 505 -17.65 20.10 -16.75
N GLY A 506 -18.97 20.07 -16.96
CA GLY A 506 -19.65 19.09 -17.82
C GLY A 506 -19.87 17.71 -17.18
N GLY A 507 -19.47 17.50 -15.93
CA GLY A 507 -19.67 16.25 -15.20
C GLY A 507 -21.14 15.93 -14.91
N SER A 508 -21.40 14.73 -14.39
CA SER A 508 -22.75 14.23 -14.08
C SER A 508 -22.97 14.08 -12.58
N PHE A 509 -24.10 14.60 -12.07
CA PHE A 509 -24.53 14.42 -10.69
C PHE A 509 -25.82 13.60 -10.62
N LEU A 510 -25.78 12.44 -9.96
CA LEU A 510 -26.94 11.59 -9.71
C LEU A 510 -27.42 11.74 -8.26
N LEU A 511 -28.67 12.17 -8.05
CA LEU A 511 -29.29 12.27 -6.74
C LEU A 511 -30.42 11.26 -6.57
N ASN A 512 -30.32 10.39 -5.55
CA ASN A 512 -31.41 9.52 -5.14
C ASN A 512 -32.43 10.30 -4.29
N CYS A 513 -33.56 10.68 -4.88
CA CYS A 513 -34.64 11.37 -4.18
C CYS A 513 -35.99 11.14 -4.87
N ALA A 514 -37.07 11.22 -4.09
CA ALA A 514 -38.45 11.19 -4.58
C ALA A 514 -39.03 12.59 -4.86
N TRP A 515 -38.18 13.61 -4.94
CA TRP A 515 -38.60 15.01 -5.08
C TRP A 515 -39.04 15.31 -6.51
N ASP A 516 -40.15 16.03 -6.65
CA ASP A 516 -40.52 16.66 -7.92
C ASP A 516 -39.65 17.90 -8.20
N ILE A 517 -39.88 18.57 -9.33
CA ILE A 517 -39.07 19.72 -9.76
C ILE A 517 -39.19 20.90 -8.78
N ASP A 518 -40.38 21.13 -8.22
CA ASP A 518 -40.63 22.25 -7.30
C ASP A 518 -39.97 21.96 -5.95
N GLU A 519 -40.09 20.74 -5.44
CA GLU A 519 -39.40 20.28 -4.23
C GLU A 519 -37.88 20.26 -4.41
N LEU A 520 -37.38 19.80 -5.56
CA LEU A 520 -35.95 19.81 -5.88
C LEU A 520 -35.41 21.24 -5.87
N SER A 521 -36.14 22.18 -6.46
CA SER A 521 -35.80 23.59 -6.39
C SER A 521 -35.86 24.10 -4.95
N ALA A 522 -36.87 23.76 -4.15
CA ALA A 522 -36.93 24.24 -2.77
C ALA A 522 -35.82 23.67 -1.87
N ARG A 523 -35.41 22.41 -2.08
CA ARG A 523 -34.51 21.66 -1.19
C ARG A 523 -33.03 21.76 -1.55
N LEU A 524 -32.65 21.97 -2.81
CA LEU A 524 -31.24 22.10 -3.17
C LEU A 524 -30.64 23.42 -2.62
N PRO A 525 -29.51 23.39 -1.89
CA PRO A 525 -28.82 24.59 -1.43
C PRO A 525 -28.45 25.53 -2.58
N GLY A 526 -28.54 26.83 -2.33
CA GLY A 526 -28.19 27.85 -3.33
C GLY A 526 -26.76 27.72 -3.85
N LYS A 527 -25.80 27.34 -2.98
CA LYS A 527 -24.40 27.05 -3.34
C LYS A 527 -24.30 25.91 -4.35
N MET A 528 -24.99 24.79 -4.08
CA MET A 528 -25.02 23.62 -4.95
C MET A 528 -25.67 23.93 -6.31
N LYS A 529 -26.81 24.62 -6.33
CA LYS A 529 -27.47 25.04 -7.59
C LYS A 529 -26.56 25.93 -8.44
N ARG A 530 -25.89 26.89 -7.81
CA ARG A 530 -24.96 27.80 -8.48
C ARG A 530 -23.84 27.02 -9.15
N TYR A 531 -23.19 26.12 -8.41
CA TYR A 531 -22.11 25.30 -8.95
C TYR A 531 -22.57 24.45 -10.14
N ILE A 532 -23.73 23.79 -10.02
CA ILE A 532 -24.32 22.97 -11.09
C ILE A 532 -24.53 23.80 -12.35
N ALA A 533 -25.09 25.00 -12.22
CA ALA A 533 -25.38 25.88 -13.35
C ALA A 533 -24.10 26.46 -13.98
N GLU A 534 -23.17 26.97 -13.17
CA GLU A 534 -21.94 27.62 -13.65
C GLU A 534 -20.97 26.64 -14.34
N ASN A 535 -20.98 25.36 -13.92
CA ASN A 535 -20.10 24.32 -14.46
C ASN A 535 -20.78 23.40 -15.47
N ASN A 536 -21.99 23.73 -15.93
CA ASN A 536 -22.78 22.92 -16.88
C ASN A 536 -22.91 21.44 -16.45
N ILE A 537 -23.19 21.20 -15.18
CA ILE A 537 -23.33 19.85 -14.63
C ILE A 537 -24.66 19.23 -15.06
N SER A 538 -24.61 17.98 -15.52
CA SER A 538 -25.81 17.20 -15.84
C SER A 538 -26.41 16.62 -14.56
N LEU A 539 -27.50 17.24 -14.06
CA LEU A 539 -28.23 16.78 -12.88
C LEU A 539 -29.27 15.72 -13.25
N TYR A 540 -29.15 14.54 -12.66
CA TYR A 540 -30.10 13.43 -12.76
C TYR A 540 -30.71 13.14 -11.39
N THR A 541 -32.02 12.88 -11.34
CA THR A 541 -32.71 12.42 -10.12
C THR A 541 -33.31 11.04 -10.35
N ILE A 542 -33.36 10.22 -9.30
CA ILE A 542 -33.97 8.89 -9.33
C ILE A 542 -34.64 8.57 -7.99
N ASP A 543 -35.90 8.11 -8.01
CA ASP A 543 -36.55 7.55 -6.81
C ASP A 543 -36.22 6.06 -6.70
N ALA A 544 -35.00 5.74 -6.27
CA ALA A 544 -34.58 4.34 -6.17
C ALA A 544 -35.37 3.57 -5.10
N ILE A 545 -35.92 4.25 -4.09
CA ILE A 545 -36.74 3.64 -3.04
C ILE A 545 -38.10 3.21 -3.62
N GLY A 546 -38.76 4.10 -4.35
CA GLY A 546 -40.02 3.78 -5.05
C GLY A 546 -39.85 2.64 -6.05
N ILE A 547 -38.79 2.69 -6.86
CA ILE A 547 -38.47 1.62 -7.82
C ILE A 547 -38.21 0.28 -7.11
N ALA A 548 -37.40 0.26 -6.06
CA ALA A 548 -37.10 -0.96 -5.30
C ALA A 548 -38.36 -1.58 -4.68
N ARG A 549 -39.28 -0.76 -4.15
CA ARG A 549 -40.57 -1.23 -3.62
C ARG A 549 -41.45 -1.84 -4.70
N ASN A 550 -41.56 -1.17 -5.86
CA ASN A 550 -42.37 -1.67 -6.98
C ASN A 550 -41.83 -3.00 -7.54
N LEU A 551 -40.52 -3.23 -7.47
CA LEU A 551 -39.87 -4.47 -7.89
C LEU A 551 -39.85 -5.56 -6.81
N GLY A 552 -40.38 -5.31 -5.61
CA GLY A 552 -40.38 -6.28 -4.51
C GLY A 552 -39.02 -6.45 -3.80
N LEU A 553 -38.07 -5.52 -4.00
CA LEU A 553 -36.72 -5.53 -3.38
C LEU A 553 -36.70 -4.91 -1.97
N GLY A 554 -37.85 -4.41 -1.48
CA GLY A 554 -37.96 -3.73 -0.19
C GLY A 554 -37.18 -2.41 -0.19
N ASN A 555 -36.27 -2.25 0.77
CA ASN A 555 -35.43 -1.04 0.91
C ASN A 555 -34.04 -1.17 0.25
N LYS A 556 -33.80 -2.22 -0.56
CA LYS A 556 -32.51 -2.45 -1.23
C LYS A 556 -32.44 -1.63 -2.53
N THR A 557 -31.88 -0.43 -2.45
CA THR A 557 -31.75 0.49 -3.60
C THR A 557 -30.48 0.29 -4.42
N SER A 558 -29.51 -0.47 -3.91
CA SER A 558 -28.16 -0.58 -4.49
C SER A 558 -28.14 -1.04 -5.96
N ILE A 559 -28.96 -2.03 -6.34
CA ILE A 559 -29.02 -2.53 -7.72
C ILE A 559 -29.58 -1.48 -8.69
N VAL A 560 -30.60 -0.72 -8.25
CA VAL A 560 -31.22 0.35 -9.05
C VAL A 560 -30.19 1.46 -9.31
N LEU A 561 -29.49 1.87 -8.26
CA LEU A 561 -28.46 2.93 -8.33
C LEU A 561 -27.23 2.47 -9.12
N GLN A 562 -26.82 1.21 -8.99
CA GLN A 562 -25.76 0.61 -9.79
C GLN A 562 -26.13 0.61 -11.29
N SER A 563 -27.38 0.27 -11.63
CA SER A 563 -27.86 0.31 -13.01
C SER A 563 -27.86 1.74 -13.58
N ALA A 564 -28.26 2.72 -12.76
CA ALA A 564 -28.18 4.14 -13.13
C ALA A 564 -26.74 4.59 -13.36
N PHE A 565 -25.79 4.14 -12.53
CA PHE A 565 -24.37 4.40 -12.73
C PHE A 565 -23.88 3.89 -14.08
N PHE A 566 -24.06 2.61 -14.42
CA PHE A 566 -23.60 2.07 -15.72
C PHE A 566 -24.21 2.82 -16.90
N LYS A 567 -25.49 3.20 -16.82
CA LYS A 567 -26.16 3.97 -17.87
C LYS A 567 -25.59 5.38 -18.04
N LEU A 568 -25.33 6.08 -16.94
CA LEU A 568 -24.92 7.49 -16.94
C LEU A 568 -23.41 7.68 -17.11
N ALA A 569 -22.60 6.75 -16.60
CA ALA A 569 -21.16 6.74 -16.78
C ALA A 569 -20.74 6.15 -18.14
N ALA A 570 -21.70 5.57 -18.89
CA ALA A 570 -21.50 5.00 -20.23
C ALA A 570 -20.34 3.99 -20.31
N VAL A 571 -20.28 3.08 -19.32
CA VAL A 571 -19.25 2.03 -19.18
C VAL A 571 -19.87 0.65 -19.15
#